data_AF-M1C0J6-F1
#
_entry.id   AF-M1C0J6-F1
#
_cell.length_a   1.000
_cell.length_b   1.000
_cell.length_c   1.000
_cell.angle_alpha   90.00
_cell.angle_beta   90.00
_cell.angle_gamma   90.00
#
_symmetry.space_group_name_H-M   'P 1'
#
loop_
_entity.id
_entity.type
_entity.pdbx_description
1 polymer ?
#
loop_
_entity_poly.entity_id
_entity_poly.type
_entity_poly.pdbx_seq_one_letter_code
_entity_poly.pdbx_strand_id
1 'polypeptide(L)'
;MLNVDNTKWEQELDEFGVEGIPHFAFLDKDGNEEGNVVGRLPKQYLLENVDALANGKESIPYSRAVGQYTSAESRKIHQISDPRSHG
;
A
#
# COMPACT_ATOMS: atom_id res chain seq x y z
N MET A 1 -0.65 5.65 5.35
CA MET A 1 -1.28 5.56 4.01
C MET A 1 -0.59 6.59 3.12
N LEU A 2 0.04 6.14 2.04
CA LEU A 2 0.79 7.01 1.13
C LEU A 2 -0.17 7.63 0.10
N ASN A 3 -0.06 8.93 -0.13
CA ASN A 3 -0.74 9.58 -1.25
C ASN A 3 0.18 9.48 -2.47
N VAL A 4 -0.18 8.57 -3.36
CA VAL A 4 0.58 8.22 -4.56
C VAL A 4 0.74 9.36 -5.57
N ASP A 5 -0.09 10.40 -5.52
CA ASP A 5 -0.01 11.55 -6.42
C ASP A 5 1.03 12.59 -5.97
N ASN A 6 1.63 12.40 -4.79
CA ASN A 6 2.64 13.29 -4.23
C ASN A 6 4.05 12.75 -4.54
N THR A 7 4.81 13.51 -5.32
CA THR A 7 6.17 13.16 -5.80
C THR A 7 7.18 12.88 -4.69
N LYS A 8 6.94 13.38 -3.46
CA LYS A 8 7.84 13.11 -2.34
C LYS A 8 7.93 11.63 -1.96
N TRP A 9 6.96 10.83 -2.40
CA TRP A 9 6.88 9.40 -2.11
C TRP A 9 7.43 8.53 -3.24
N GLU A 10 8.02 9.12 -4.29
CA GLU A 10 8.53 8.35 -5.44
C GLU A 10 9.55 7.29 -5.02
N GLN A 11 10.43 7.62 -4.07
CA GLN A 11 11.44 6.68 -3.56
C GLN A 11 10.78 5.52 -2.83
N GLU A 12 9.81 5.79 -1.96
CA GLU A 12 9.07 4.75 -1.23
C GLU A 12 8.18 3.92 -2.17
N LEU A 13 7.63 4.52 -3.22
CA LEU A 13 6.85 3.79 -4.21
C LEU A 13 7.70 2.80 -5.01
N ASP A 14 8.94 3.16 -5.33
CA ASP A 14 9.92 2.28 -5.95
C ASP A 14 10.42 1.21 -4.97
N GLU A 15 10.74 1.59 -3.73
CA GLU A 15 11.21 0.68 -2.68
C GLU A 15 10.20 -0.42 -2.36
N PHE A 16 8.91 -0.08 -2.28
CA PHE A 16 7.83 -1.04 -2.03
C PHE A 16 7.25 -1.66 -3.32
N GLY A 17 7.84 -1.43 -4.50
CA GLY A 17 7.40 -2.03 -5.77
C GLY A 17 5.93 -1.76 -6.11
N VAL A 18 5.46 -0.53 -5.88
CA VAL A 18 4.04 -0.18 -6.04
C VAL A 18 3.68 0.00 -7.52
N GLU A 19 3.37 -1.11 -8.19
CA GLU A 19 2.98 -1.14 -9.61
C GLU A 19 1.45 -0.98 -9.82
N GLY A 20 0.65 -1.19 -8.76
CA GLY A 20 -0.81 -1.16 -8.84
C GLY A 20 -1.52 -0.64 -7.59
N ILE A 21 -2.69 -0.02 -7.75
CA ILE A 21 -3.46 0.62 -6.66
C ILE A 21 -4.85 -0.01 -6.53
N PRO A 22 -5.36 -0.23 -5.31
CA PRO A 22 -4.71 0.01 -4.00
C PRO A 22 -3.61 -1.02 -3.71
N HIS A 23 -2.56 -0.60 -2.98
CA HIS A 23 -1.49 -1.49 -2.51
C HIS A 23 -1.43 -1.46 -0.97
N PHE A 24 -1.38 -2.64 -0.36
CA PHE A 24 -1.23 -2.82 1.08
C PHE A 24 0.04 -3.65 1.36
N ALA A 25 1.02 -3.04 2.02
CA ALA A 25 2.16 -3.75 2.60
C ALA A 25 1.91 -3.97 4.10
N PHE A 26 2.20 -5.19 4.58
CA PHE A 26 2.13 -5.57 5.99
C PHE A 26 3.56 -5.68 6.50
N LEU A 27 3.89 -4.88 7.52
CA LEU A 27 5.24 -4.79 8.07
C LEU A 27 5.29 -5.33 9.49
N ASP A 28 6.36 -6.03 9.84
CA ASP A 28 6.65 -6.43 11.21
C ASP A 28 6.98 -5.22 12.12
N LYS A 29 7.26 -5.50 13.39
CA LYS A 29 7.61 -4.48 14.40
C LYS A 29 8.94 -3.74 14.11
N ASP A 30 9.82 -4.32 13.29
CA ASP A 30 11.13 -3.79 12.94
C ASP A 30 11.08 -3.06 11.58
N GLY A 31 9.94 -3.11 10.88
CA GLY A 31 9.70 -2.47 9.59
C GLY A 31 9.96 -3.37 8.38
N ASN A 32 10.21 -4.67 8.56
CA ASN A 32 10.42 -5.61 7.46
C ASN A 32 9.07 -6.06 6.88
N GLU A 33 9.04 -6.33 5.57
CA GLU A 33 7.82 -6.80 4.90
C GLU A 33 7.49 -8.27 5.24
N GLU A 34 6.28 -8.49 5.76
CA GLU A 34 5.68 -9.80 6.04
C GLU A 34 4.72 -10.25 4.91
N GLY A 35 4.40 -9.34 3.99
CA GLY A 35 3.63 -9.63 2.79
C GLY A 35 2.91 -8.40 2.22
N ASN A 36 2.35 -8.55 1.01
CA ASN A 36 1.68 -7.44 0.34
C ASN A 36 0.45 -7.86 -0.51
N VAL A 37 -0.44 -6.92 -0.78
CA VAL A 37 -1.65 -7.14 -1.58
C VAL A 37 -1.81 -6.01 -2.58
N VAL A 38 -1.94 -6.35 -3.86
CA VAL A 38 -2.23 -5.41 -4.94
C VAL A 38 -3.67 -5.55 -5.42
N GLY A 39 -4.38 -4.44 -5.50
CA GLY A 39 -5.75 -4.35 -5.98
C GLY A 39 -6.81 -4.47 -4.90
N ARG A 40 -8.07 -4.30 -5.32
CA ARG A 40 -9.24 -4.30 -4.44
C ARG A 40 -9.33 -5.62 -3.67
N LEU A 41 -9.20 -5.53 -2.36
CA LEU A 41 -9.28 -6.65 -1.43
C LEU A 41 -10.68 -6.71 -0.76
N PRO A 42 -11.30 -7.89 -0.60
CA PRO A 42 -12.47 -8.05 0.25
C PRO A 42 -12.17 -7.61 1.70
N LYS A 43 -13.14 -6.95 2.35
CA LYS A 43 -12.98 -6.45 3.73
C LYS A 43 -12.54 -7.55 4.70
N GLN A 44 -13.08 -8.76 4.55
CA GLN A 44 -12.75 -9.89 5.40
C GLN A 44 -11.25 -10.25 5.33
N TYR A 45 -10.65 -10.22 4.15
CA TYR A 45 -9.23 -10.55 3.99
C TYR A 45 -8.33 -9.49 4.62
N LEU A 46 -8.71 -8.21 4.53
CA LEU A 46 -7.99 -7.15 5.23
C LEU A 46 -8.03 -7.36 6.75
N LEU A 47 -9.20 -7.69 7.30
CA LEU A 47 -9.36 -7.95 8.73
C LEU A 47 -8.52 -9.14 9.20
N GLU A 48 -8.55 -10.25 8.46
CA GLU A 48 -7.78 -11.45 8.79
C GLU A 48 -6.27 -11.21 8.70
N ASN A 49 -5.80 -10.42 7.72
CA ASN A 49 -4.39 -10.02 7.61
C ASN A 49 -3.96 -9.12 8.79
N VAL A 50 -4.78 -8.12 9.15
CA VAL A 50 -4.48 -7.22 10.28
C VAL A 50 -4.50 -7.96 11.61
N ASP A 51 -5.45 -8.89 11.81
CA ASP A 51 -5.49 -9.74 13.00
C ASP A 51 -4.24 -10.63 13.10
N ALA A 52 -3.81 -11.24 11.98
CA ALA A 52 -2.59 -12.03 11.95
C ALA A 52 -1.37 -11.21 12.35
N LEU A 53 -1.25 -9.98 11.84
CA LEU A 53 -0.16 -9.08 12.17
C LEU A 53 -0.19 -8.64 13.64
N ALA A 54 -1.37 -8.26 14.15
CA ALA A 54 -1.54 -7.82 15.54
C ALA A 54 -1.22 -8.92 16.55
N ASN A 55 -1.46 -10.19 16.19
CA ASN A 55 -1.13 -11.35 17.02
C ASN A 55 0.29 -11.88 16.79
N GLY A 56 1.09 -11.26 15.91
CA GLY A 56 2.45 -11.71 15.60
C GLY A 56 2.52 -13.12 15.01
N LYS A 57 1.53 -13.49 14.20
CA LYS A 57 1.55 -14.80 13.50
C LYS A 57 2.73 -14.84 12.53
N GLU A 58 3.32 -16.01 12.38
CA GLU A 58 4.47 -16.27 11.48
C GLU A 58 4.15 -16.06 9.99
N SER A 59 2.87 -15.95 9.62
CA SER A 59 2.49 -15.65 8.24
C SER A 59 1.15 -14.89 8.15
N ILE A 60 1.06 -14.04 7.13
CA ILE A 60 -0.14 -13.27 6.79
C ILE A 60 -0.98 -14.06 5.75
N PRO A 61 -2.25 -14.44 6.05
CA PRO A 61 -3.03 -15.41 5.26
C PRO A 61 -3.26 -15.06 3.79
N TYR A 62 -3.54 -13.79 3.48
CA TYR A 62 -3.82 -13.33 2.11
C TYR A 62 -2.74 -12.39 1.58
N SER A 63 -1.49 -12.58 2.00
CA SER A 63 -0.29 -11.80 1.65
C SER A 63 0.16 -11.83 0.18
N ARG A 64 -0.65 -12.44 -0.70
CA ARG A 64 -0.38 -12.56 -2.15
C ARG A 64 -1.66 -12.45 -2.98
N ALA A 65 -2.75 -11.95 -2.40
CA ALA A 65 -3.99 -11.76 -3.13
C ALA A 65 -3.81 -10.64 -4.16
N VAL A 66 -4.19 -10.92 -5.42
CA VAL A 66 -4.23 -9.92 -6.48
C VAL A 66 -5.70 -9.68 -6.85
N GLY A 67 -6.17 -8.46 -6.58
CA GLY A 67 -7.51 -7.98 -6.92
C GLY A 67 -7.52 -7.10 -8.16
N GLN A 68 -8.66 -6.46 -8.46
CA GLN A 68 -8.73 -5.44 -9.50
C GLN A 68 -7.87 -4.23 -9.10
N TYR A 69 -6.92 -3.83 -9.94
CA TYR A 69 -6.03 -2.68 -9.69
C TYR A 69 -5.96 -1.77 -10.93
N THR A 70 -5.49 -0.55 -10.70
CA THR A 70 -5.04 0.37 -11.76
C THR A 70 -3.54 0.58 -11.65
N SER A 71 -2.86 0.79 -12.78
CA SER A 71 -1.42 1.06 -12.81
C SER A 71 -1.06 2.33 -12.05
N ALA A 72 0.03 2.25 -11.28
CA ALA A 72 0.61 3.36 -10.54
C ALA A 72 1.29 4.38 -11.49
N GLU A 73 1.76 3.96 -12.65
CA GLU A 73 2.37 4.81 -13.67
C GLU A 73 1.34 5.71 -14.37
N SER A 74 0.06 5.31 -14.35
CA SER A 74 -1.05 6.08 -14.92
C SER A 74 -1.53 7.24 -14.04
N ARG A 75 -0.86 7.49 -12.90
CA ARG A 75 -1.20 8.55 -11.95
C ARG A 75 -0.99 9.93 -12.55
N LYS A 76 -1.95 10.84 -12.30
CA LYS A 76 -1.77 12.26 -12.62
C LYS A 76 -0.98 12.93 -11.51
N ILE A 77 0.33 13.07 -11.71
CA ILE A 77 1.19 13.84 -10.81
C ILE A 77 0.75 15.29 -10.86
N HIS A 78 0.12 15.77 -9.81
CA HIS A 78 -0.16 17.19 -9.64
C HIS A 78 1.08 17.82 -9.00
N GLN A 79 1.79 18.69 -9.71
CA GLN A 79 2.79 19.54 -9.07
C GLN A 79 2.07 20.43 -8.05
N ILE A 80 2.13 20.06 -6.78
CA ILE A 80 1.60 20.90 -5.70
C ILE A 80 2.60 22.04 -5.50
N SER A 81 2.49 23.08 -6.31
CA SER A 81 3.06 24.39 -6.02
C SER A 81 2.13 25.10 -5.03
N ASP A 82 2.25 24.77 -3.75
CA ASP A 82 2.00 25.61 -2.56
C ASP A 82 1.48 24.76 -1.38
N PRO A 83 2.26 24.59 -0.28
CA PRO A 83 1.89 23.76 0.86
C PRO A 83 0.70 24.27 1.69
N ARG A 84 0.05 25.38 1.35
CA ARG A 84 -1.07 25.96 2.13
C ARG A 84 -2.42 26.07 1.42
N SER A 85 -2.58 25.54 0.20
CA SER A 85 -3.88 25.58 -0.48
C SER A 85 -4.73 24.35 -0.14
N HIS A 86 -5.54 24.46 0.92
CA HIS A 86 -6.73 23.63 1.09
C HIS A 86 -7.93 24.47 0.69
N GLY A 87 -8.47 24.21 -0.51
CA GLY A 87 -9.79 24.68 -0.91
C GLY A 87 -10.90 23.86 -0.27
#